data_AF-A0AAX7T7Z4-F1
#
_entry.id   AF-A0AAX7T7Z4-F1
#
_cell.length_a   1.000
_cell.length_b   1.000
_cell.length_c   1.000
_cell.angle_alpha   90.00
_cell.angle_beta   90.00
_cell.angle_gamma   90.00
#
_symmetry.space_group_name_H-M   'P 1'
#
loop_
_entity.id
_entity.type
_entity.pdbx_description
1 polymer ?
#
loop_
_entity_poly.entity_id
_entity_poly.type
_entity_poly.pdbx_seq_one_letter_code
_entity_poly.pdbx_strand_id
1 'polypeptide(L)'
;MLLLGFTSAVLLLCLFFIIRLYIVVKTGANCKPGSKGRVTVLVVAGSGGHTTEVLHLLQCMSAAYTPRHYVLADTDRMSEEKICTFESLKQQSDSQVRMMELLVLTQCGDAQRELTELCGLHGPAAAPQHSAEVQIQQSVPPLDSAEDLLLPQDCIIIGRRVLTQQAHTLEELLISCPSGKYHTVTVLHCQAKSTSAKQKFTICRIPRSREVHQSWSSSVVSTLDALRYSLPLVFRLRPDMVLCNGPGTCIPLCVAGLLLGILGIKKVLIVYAESICRVQTLSLTGKILYPVSDYFFVQWSSLRDKYPKSIFLGRMV
;
A
#
# COMPACT_ATOMS: atom_id res chain seq x y z
N MET A 1 -56.92 -8.74 -0.44
CA MET A 1 -56.28 -7.53 -1.03
C MET A 1 -55.05 -7.10 -0.23
N LEU A 2 -55.16 -6.74 1.06
CA LEU A 2 -54.02 -6.30 1.89
C LEU A 2 -52.89 -7.34 2.04
N LEU A 3 -53.22 -8.61 2.34
CA LEU A 3 -52.20 -9.66 2.50
C LEU A 3 -51.45 -9.95 1.19
N LEU A 4 -52.16 -9.91 0.07
CA LEU A 4 -51.60 -10.12 -1.27
C LEU A 4 -50.68 -8.97 -1.69
N GLY A 5 -51.04 -7.73 -1.30
CA GLY A 5 -50.20 -6.56 -1.49
C GLY A 5 -48.92 -6.60 -0.64
N PHE A 6 -49.03 -7.04 0.62
CA PHE A 6 -47.87 -7.18 1.51
C PHE A 6 -46.87 -8.24 1.00
N THR A 7 -47.35 -9.42 0.61
CA THR A 7 -46.46 -10.47 0.07
C THR A 7 -45.80 -10.05 -1.24
N SER A 8 -46.55 -9.38 -2.12
CA SER A 8 -45.99 -8.82 -3.36
C SER A 8 -44.92 -7.76 -3.09
N ALA A 9 -45.16 -6.85 -2.13
CA ALA A 9 -44.18 -5.82 -1.74
C ALA A 9 -42.90 -6.43 -1.15
N VAL A 10 -43.00 -7.44 -0.29
CA VAL A 10 -41.84 -8.15 0.27
C VAL A 10 -41.06 -8.85 -0.85
N LEU A 11 -41.74 -9.51 -1.78
CA LEU A 11 -41.09 -10.18 -2.92
C LEU A 11 -40.33 -9.19 -3.80
N LEU A 12 -40.95 -8.05 -4.15
CA LEU A 12 -40.31 -7.00 -4.94
C LEU A 12 -39.09 -6.41 -4.22
N LEU A 13 -39.19 -6.20 -2.90
CA LEU A 13 -38.07 -5.72 -2.09
C LEU A 13 -36.93 -6.74 -2.08
N CYS A 14 -37.22 -8.03 -1.85
CA CYS A 14 -36.22 -9.09 -1.93
C CYS A 14 -35.57 -9.16 -3.30
N LEU A 15 -36.36 -9.07 -4.38
CA LEU A 15 -35.84 -9.06 -5.75
C LEU A 15 -34.92 -7.86 -6.00
N PHE A 16 -35.31 -6.66 -5.54
CA PHE A 16 -34.47 -5.46 -5.63
C PHE A 16 -33.14 -5.65 -4.90
N PHE A 17 -33.15 -6.20 -3.68
CA PHE A 17 -31.93 -6.49 -2.93
C PHE A 17 -31.05 -7.54 -3.62
N ILE A 18 -31.64 -8.59 -4.20
CA ILE A 18 -30.91 -9.63 -4.94
C ILE A 18 -30.28 -9.04 -6.21
N ILE A 19 -31.02 -8.23 -6.96
CA ILE A 19 -30.51 -7.54 -8.16
C ILE A 19 -29.36 -6.61 -7.77
N ARG A 20 -29.51 -5.83 -6.70
CA ARG A 20 -28.45 -4.94 -6.19
C ARG A 20 -27.22 -5.73 -5.76
N LEU A 21 -27.40 -6.82 -5.02
CA LEU A 21 -26.30 -7.71 -4.61
C LEU A 21 -25.57 -8.27 -5.84
N TYR A 22 -26.32 -8.77 -6.83
CA TYR A 22 -25.74 -9.30 -8.07
C TYR A 22 -24.91 -8.23 -8.81
N ILE A 23 -25.46 -7.01 -8.95
CA ILE A 23 -24.75 -5.88 -9.58
C ILE A 23 -23.49 -5.54 -8.79
N VAL A 24 -23.56 -5.42 -7.46
CA VAL A 24 -22.42 -5.05 -6.61
C VAL A 24 -21.28 -6.07 -6.78
N VAL A 25 -21.59 -7.36 -6.70
CA VAL A 25 -20.62 -8.45 -6.82
C VAL A 25 -20.05 -8.56 -8.24
N LYS A 26 -20.85 -8.36 -9.30
CA LYS A 26 -20.39 -8.48 -10.69
C LYS A 26 -19.66 -7.25 -11.23
N THR A 27 -19.99 -6.06 -10.73
CA THR A 27 -19.38 -4.79 -11.21
C THR A 27 -17.98 -4.55 -10.61
N GLY A 28 -17.43 -5.51 -9.86
CA GLY A 28 -16.21 -5.39 -9.07
C GLY A 28 -14.94 -5.03 -9.83
N ALA A 29 -14.74 -5.72 -10.95
CA ALA A 29 -13.49 -5.69 -11.71
C ALA A 29 -13.21 -4.35 -12.43
N ASN A 30 -14.18 -3.43 -12.51
CA ASN A 30 -14.05 -2.18 -13.25
C ASN A 30 -13.55 -1.00 -12.40
N CYS A 31 -13.46 -1.14 -11.08
CA CYS A 31 -12.95 -0.08 -10.21
C CYS A 31 -11.46 -0.28 -9.95
N LYS A 32 -10.61 0.50 -10.62
CA LYS A 32 -9.16 0.54 -10.34
C LYS A 32 -8.89 1.43 -9.12
N PRO A 33 -8.53 0.87 -7.95
CA PRO A 33 -8.12 1.67 -6.80
C PRO A 33 -6.88 2.52 -7.16
N GLY A 34 -6.84 3.76 -6.70
CA GLY A 34 -5.73 4.70 -6.96
C GLY A 34 -5.90 5.64 -8.15
N SER A 35 -6.85 5.40 -9.06
CA SER A 35 -7.09 6.29 -10.23
C SER A 35 -7.63 7.69 -9.86
N LYS A 36 -8.16 7.86 -8.64
CA LYS A 36 -8.83 9.09 -8.17
C LYS A 36 -8.20 9.71 -6.92
N GLY A 37 -6.99 9.29 -6.55
CA GLY A 37 -6.27 9.79 -5.36
C GLY A 37 -6.16 8.77 -4.23
N ARG A 38 -6.23 9.23 -2.99
CA ARG A 38 -6.01 8.41 -1.78
C ARG A 38 -7.11 7.36 -1.60
N VAL A 39 -6.73 6.16 -1.18
CA VAL A 39 -7.60 5.00 -0.96
C VAL A 39 -7.60 4.67 0.52
N THR A 40 -8.77 4.78 1.17
CA THR A 40 -8.97 4.35 2.55
C THR A 40 -9.02 2.83 2.61
N VAL A 41 -8.11 2.22 3.38
CA VAL A 41 -7.99 0.76 3.46
C VAL A 41 -8.38 0.27 4.84
N LEU A 42 -9.31 -0.67 4.89
CA LEU A 42 -9.61 -1.46 6.08
C LEU A 42 -8.85 -2.78 6.00
N VAL A 43 -7.89 -2.98 6.90
CA VAL A 43 -7.05 -4.16 6.96
C VAL A 43 -7.55 -5.07 8.07
N VAL A 44 -7.87 -6.32 7.74
CA VAL A 44 -8.21 -7.33 8.75
C VAL A 44 -6.98 -8.13 9.10
N ALA A 45 -6.51 -7.97 10.34
CA ALA A 45 -5.34 -8.66 10.86
C ALA A 45 -5.76 -9.83 11.76
N GLY A 46 -5.23 -11.02 11.46
CA GLY A 46 -5.51 -12.26 12.20
C GLY A 46 -4.31 -12.70 13.05
N SER A 47 -4.55 -13.35 14.18
CA SER A 47 -3.47 -13.73 15.10
C SER A 47 -2.40 -14.61 14.46
N GLY A 48 -1.13 -14.34 14.78
CA GLY A 48 0.01 -15.18 14.40
C GLY A 48 0.51 -14.89 12.98
N GLY A 49 0.57 -15.95 12.15
CA GLY A 49 1.13 -15.90 10.79
C GLY A 49 0.30 -15.06 9.80
N HIS A 50 -1.02 -15.04 9.94
CA HIS A 50 -1.90 -14.27 9.06
C HIS A 50 -1.61 -12.77 9.10
N THR A 51 -1.36 -12.20 10.29
CA THR A 51 -0.96 -10.79 10.40
C THR A 51 0.37 -10.54 9.71
N THR A 52 1.35 -11.43 9.86
CA THR A 52 2.64 -11.28 9.17
C THR A 52 2.47 -11.26 7.64
N GLU A 53 1.64 -12.14 7.09
CA GLU A 53 1.33 -12.19 5.66
C GLU A 53 0.68 -10.88 5.17
N VAL A 54 -0.29 -10.35 5.92
CA VAL A 54 -0.99 -9.11 5.56
C VAL A 54 -0.07 -7.90 5.66
N LEU A 55 0.83 -7.85 6.66
CA LEU A 55 1.81 -6.78 6.80
C LEU A 55 2.85 -6.80 5.66
N HIS A 56 3.30 -7.99 5.23
CA HIS A 56 4.18 -8.12 4.06
C HIS A 56 3.50 -7.59 2.79
N LEU A 57 2.23 -7.95 2.58
CA LEU A 57 1.42 -7.38 1.48
C LEU A 57 1.35 -5.84 1.54
N LEU A 58 1.12 -5.28 2.72
CA LEU A 58 1.04 -3.84 2.92
C LEU A 58 2.39 -3.12 2.74
N GLN A 59 3.51 -3.81 2.91
CA GLN A 59 4.84 -3.26 2.66
C GLN A 59 4.98 -2.84 1.20
N CYS A 60 4.53 -3.71 0.28
CA CYS A 60 4.55 -3.49 -1.16
C CYS A 60 3.52 -2.46 -1.66
N MET A 61 2.56 -2.06 -0.81
CA MET A 61 1.54 -1.07 -1.19
C MET A 61 2.08 0.37 -1.08
N SER A 62 1.74 1.19 -2.09
CA SER A 62 2.16 2.59 -2.19
C SER A 62 1.53 3.50 -1.12
N ALA A 63 2.12 4.68 -0.91
CA ALA A 63 1.61 5.68 0.04
C ALA A 63 0.19 6.21 -0.27
N ALA A 64 -0.34 5.94 -1.47
CA ALA A 64 -1.70 6.29 -1.87
C ALA A 64 -2.77 5.56 -1.04
N TYR A 65 -2.44 4.41 -0.45
CA TYR A 65 -3.36 3.61 0.37
C TYR A 65 -3.40 4.10 1.83
N THR A 66 -3.80 5.37 2.02
CA THR A 66 -3.91 6.03 3.32
C THR A 66 -5.22 6.83 3.42
N PRO A 67 -5.87 6.90 4.61
CA PRO A 67 -5.51 6.26 5.88
C PRO A 67 -5.76 4.74 5.91
N ARG A 68 -5.03 4.06 6.81
CA ARG A 68 -5.13 2.61 7.07
C ARG A 68 -5.83 2.37 8.40
N HIS A 69 -6.89 1.56 8.37
CA HIS A 69 -7.66 1.17 9.54
C HIS A 69 -7.48 -0.34 9.77
N TYR A 70 -6.87 -0.72 10.87
CA TYR A 70 -6.64 -2.11 11.23
C TYR A 70 -7.77 -2.61 12.11
N VAL A 71 -8.32 -3.78 11.79
CA VAL A 71 -9.30 -4.47 12.61
C VAL A 71 -8.72 -5.78 13.12
N LEU A 72 -8.72 -5.90 14.44
CA LEU A 72 -8.18 -7.04 15.19
C LEU A 72 -9.28 -7.76 15.95
N ALA A 73 -9.05 -9.05 16.24
CA ALA A 73 -9.87 -9.77 17.21
C ALA A 73 -9.53 -9.31 18.64
N ASP A 74 -10.52 -9.23 19.53
CA ASP A 74 -10.32 -8.81 20.92
C ASP A 74 -9.27 -9.64 21.68
N THR A 75 -9.11 -10.91 21.29
CA THR A 75 -8.15 -11.85 21.86
C THR A 75 -6.71 -11.64 21.38
N ASP A 76 -6.48 -10.82 20.36
CA ASP A 76 -5.20 -10.73 19.65
C ASP A 76 -4.41 -9.49 20.08
N ARG A 77 -3.46 -9.69 21.01
CA ARG A 77 -2.53 -8.63 21.48
C ARG A 77 -1.25 -8.58 20.65
N MET A 78 -0.75 -9.74 20.22
CA MET A 78 0.51 -9.84 19.46
C MET A 78 0.43 -9.10 18.12
N SER A 79 -0.71 -9.14 17.44
CA SER A 79 -0.86 -8.46 16.16
C SER A 79 -0.90 -6.94 16.29
N GLU A 80 -1.35 -6.39 17.42
CA GLU A 80 -1.36 -4.95 17.69
C GLU A 80 0.06 -4.40 17.75
N GLU A 81 0.94 -5.06 18.51
CA GLU A 81 2.35 -4.68 18.63
C GLU A 81 3.07 -4.75 17.27
N LYS A 82 2.80 -5.80 16.48
CA LYS A 82 3.34 -5.93 15.12
C LYS A 82 2.91 -4.78 14.20
N ILE A 83 1.64 -4.40 14.24
CA ILE A 83 1.11 -3.29 13.42
C ILE A 83 1.75 -1.97 13.84
N CYS A 84 1.82 -1.69 15.14
CA CYS A 84 2.45 -0.48 15.65
C CYS A 84 3.92 -0.39 15.23
N THR A 85 4.64 -1.51 15.30
CA THR A 85 6.04 -1.59 14.86
C THR A 85 6.16 -1.35 13.36
N PHE A 86 5.32 -2.02 12.56
CA PHE A 86 5.28 -1.85 11.10
C PHE A 86 5.01 -0.39 10.68
N GLU A 87 4.01 0.26 11.27
CA GLU A 87 3.68 1.64 10.94
C GLU A 87 4.77 2.63 11.38
N SER A 88 5.45 2.35 12.50
CA SER A 88 6.58 3.16 12.96
C SER A 88 7.76 3.05 11.98
N LEU A 89 8.08 1.84 11.51
CA LEU A 89 9.12 1.61 10.52
C LEU A 89 8.78 2.25 9.16
N LYS A 90 7.52 2.12 8.71
CA LYS A 90 7.08 2.71 7.43
C LYS A 90 7.11 4.25 7.46
N GLN A 91 6.86 4.87 8.62
CA GLN A 91 7.04 6.31 8.80
C GLN A 91 8.52 6.74 8.74
N GLN A 92 9.43 5.92 9.28
CA GLN A 92 10.87 6.17 9.20
C GLN A 92 11.39 6.02 7.76
N SER A 93 11.00 4.94 7.06
CA SER A 93 11.37 4.72 5.66
C SER A 93 10.83 5.82 4.75
N ASP A 94 9.56 6.22 4.91
CA ASP A 94 8.98 7.32 4.12
C ASP A 94 9.67 8.66 4.40
N SER A 95 10.25 8.85 5.58
CA SER A 95 11.02 10.05 5.93
C SER A 95 12.44 10.00 5.36
N GLN A 96 13.09 8.83 5.41
CA GLN A 96 14.42 8.59 4.82
C GLN A 96 14.40 8.64 3.30
N VAL A 97 13.42 8.01 2.64
CA VAL A 97 13.26 8.08 1.17
C VAL A 97 13.00 9.51 0.73
N ARG A 98 12.19 10.30 1.47
CA ARG A 98 12.03 11.74 1.17
C ARG A 98 13.32 12.52 1.37
N MET A 99 14.17 12.15 2.34
CA MET A 99 15.50 12.75 2.49
C MET A 99 16.40 12.38 1.30
N MET A 100 16.36 11.14 0.83
CA MET A 100 17.14 10.64 -0.31
C MET A 100 16.66 11.23 -1.65
N GLU A 101 15.35 11.31 -1.88
CA GLU A 101 14.73 11.87 -3.08
C GLU A 101 15.04 13.37 -3.21
N LEU A 102 15.14 14.07 -2.07
CA LEU A 102 15.61 15.45 -2.02
C LEU A 102 17.14 15.56 -2.21
N LEU A 103 17.89 14.47 -1.98
CA LEU A 103 19.34 14.36 -2.17
C LEU A 103 19.75 14.13 -3.64
N VAL A 104 18.82 13.81 -4.54
CA VAL A 104 19.11 13.40 -5.95
C VAL A 104 18.86 14.50 -6.99
N LEU A 105 18.68 15.76 -6.58
CA LEU A 105 18.68 16.86 -7.55
C LEU A 105 20.09 17.42 -7.76
N THR A 106 20.81 16.88 -8.75
CA THR A 106 21.51 17.75 -9.71
C THR A 106 21.82 17.00 -11.01
N GLN A 107 21.44 17.67 -12.10
CA GLN A 107 21.49 17.16 -13.46
C GLN A 107 22.90 17.19 -14.04
N CYS A 108 23.07 16.32 -15.03
CA CYS A 108 24.06 16.37 -16.10
C CYS A 108 24.26 17.81 -16.62
N GLY A 109 25.52 18.22 -16.80
CA GLY A 109 25.88 19.56 -17.24
C GLY A 109 25.41 19.84 -18.65
N ASP A 110 24.40 20.70 -18.79
CA ASP A 110 24.23 21.65 -19.90
C ASP A 110 23.14 22.72 -19.63
N ALA A 111 22.74 22.93 -18.37
CA ALA A 111 21.74 23.94 -18.00
C ALA A 111 22.31 25.14 -17.23
N GLN A 112 23.60 25.47 -17.43
CA GLN A 112 24.22 26.64 -16.76
C GLN A 112 23.98 27.98 -17.49
N ARG A 113 23.05 28.04 -18.48
CA ARG A 113 22.69 29.28 -19.17
C ARG A 113 21.30 29.84 -18.84
N GLU A 114 20.38 29.07 -18.29
CA GLU A 114 19.00 29.56 -18.03
C GLU A 114 18.77 30.08 -16.59
N LEU A 115 19.65 29.76 -15.64
CA LEU A 115 19.57 30.28 -14.26
C LEU A 115 20.24 31.64 -14.06
N THR A 116 21.08 32.07 -15.00
CA THR A 116 21.73 33.40 -14.95
C THR A 116 20.78 34.50 -15.43
N GLU A 117 19.81 34.21 -16.30
CA GLU A 117 18.81 35.19 -16.75
C GLU A 117 17.71 35.48 -15.72
N LEU A 118 17.44 34.58 -14.76
CA LEU A 118 16.45 34.81 -13.70
C LEU A 118 16.98 35.56 -12.47
N CYS A 119 18.31 35.67 -12.31
CA CYS A 119 18.93 36.23 -11.10
C CYS A 119 19.70 37.56 -11.29
N GLY A 120 19.76 38.12 -12.51
CA GLY A 120 20.15 39.53 -12.72
C GLY A 120 21.54 39.95 -12.20
N LEU A 121 22.55 39.09 -12.22
CA LEU A 121 23.92 39.43 -11.81
C LEU A 121 24.82 39.65 -13.04
N HIS A 122 25.30 40.88 -13.24
CA HIS A 122 26.20 41.28 -14.34
C HIS A 122 27.70 41.09 -14.01
N GLY A 123 28.39 40.26 -14.82
CA GLY A 123 29.79 40.38 -15.33
C GLY A 123 31.01 40.16 -14.39
N PRO A 124 32.26 40.02 -14.93
CA PRO A 124 32.68 39.61 -16.28
C PRO A 124 33.75 38.48 -16.36
N ALA A 125 33.73 37.77 -17.50
CA ALA A 125 34.82 37.20 -18.32
C ALA A 125 36.01 36.41 -17.70
N ALA A 126 36.16 35.13 -18.10
CA ALA A 126 37.22 34.66 -19.02
C ALA A 126 37.14 33.13 -19.25
N ALA A 127 37.17 32.70 -20.52
CA ALA A 127 37.34 31.29 -20.97
C ALA A 127 38.84 30.92 -21.06
N PRO A 128 39.23 29.62 -21.18
CA PRO A 128 39.31 28.95 -22.50
C PRO A 128 38.85 27.47 -22.50
N GLN A 129 38.05 27.03 -23.48
CA GLN A 129 38.41 26.23 -24.68
C GLN A 129 39.06 24.85 -24.42
N HIS A 130 38.31 23.76 -24.65
CA HIS A 130 38.46 22.88 -25.82
C HIS A 130 37.47 21.69 -25.82
N SER A 131 36.65 21.63 -26.88
CA SER A 131 36.33 20.47 -27.75
C SER A 131 35.94 19.10 -27.15
N ALA A 132 34.70 18.67 -27.41
CA ALA A 132 34.36 17.58 -28.35
C ALA A 132 33.07 16.83 -27.95
N GLU A 133 32.18 16.69 -28.95
CA GLU A 133 30.95 15.89 -29.04
C GLU A 133 31.02 14.47 -28.46
N VAL A 134 29.86 13.90 -28.07
CA VAL A 134 29.20 12.75 -28.74
C VAL A 134 27.89 12.37 -28.03
N GLN A 135 26.88 12.03 -28.85
CA GLN A 135 25.50 11.61 -28.53
C GLN A 135 25.38 10.20 -27.88
N ILE A 136 24.15 9.89 -27.42
CA ILE A 136 23.39 8.60 -27.49
C ILE A 136 22.91 8.01 -26.13
N GLN A 137 21.60 8.20 -25.88
CA GLN A 137 20.53 7.19 -25.73
C GLN A 137 20.49 6.19 -24.55
N GLN A 138 19.41 6.33 -23.76
CA GLN A 138 18.58 5.34 -23.04
C GLN A 138 19.21 4.06 -22.45
N SER A 139 19.08 3.88 -21.14
CA SER A 139 18.13 2.92 -20.50
C SER A 139 18.47 2.74 -19.00
N VAL A 140 17.46 2.86 -18.13
CA VAL A 140 17.59 2.64 -16.69
C VAL A 140 16.87 1.33 -16.34
N PRO A 141 17.57 0.32 -15.79
CA PRO A 141 16.94 -0.77 -15.05
C PRO A 141 16.80 -0.40 -13.56
N PRO A 142 15.75 -0.88 -12.86
CA PRO A 142 15.60 -0.65 -11.44
C PRO A 142 16.42 -1.67 -10.64
N LEU A 143 17.13 -1.25 -9.61
CA LEU A 143 17.68 -2.19 -8.64
C LEU A 143 17.51 -1.74 -7.19
N ASP A 144 17.17 -2.74 -6.40
CA ASP A 144 17.01 -2.79 -4.96
C ASP A 144 18.26 -2.34 -4.18
N SER A 145 18.04 -2.13 -2.89
CA SER A 145 18.99 -1.86 -1.79
C SER A 145 19.62 -0.46 -1.77
N ALA A 146 19.24 0.28 -0.72
CA ALA A 146 19.58 1.67 -0.46
C ALA A 146 20.85 1.86 0.41
N GLU A 147 21.83 0.97 0.29
CA GLU A 147 23.12 1.12 0.98
C GLU A 147 24.25 0.90 -0.02
N ASP A 148 24.45 1.92 -0.84
CA ASP A 148 25.76 2.38 -1.31
C ASP A 148 25.46 3.61 -2.18
N LEU A 149 26.07 4.74 -1.84
CA LEU A 149 26.24 5.81 -2.82
C LEU A 149 27.18 5.20 -3.87
N LEU A 150 26.63 4.53 -4.88
CA LEU A 150 27.36 3.82 -5.93
C LEU A 150 28.15 4.84 -6.76
N LEU A 151 29.31 5.24 -6.24
CA LEU A 151 30.41 5.62 -7.10
C LEU A 151 30.74 4.38 -7.94
N PRO A 152 30.95 4.54 -9.27
CA PRO A 152 31.45 3.45 -10.10
C PRO A 152 32.65 2.79 -9.40
N GLN A 153 32.76 1.46 -9.45
CA GLN A 153 33.63 0.62 -8.60
C GLN A 153 35.13 0.95 -8.56
N ASP A 154 35.60 2.00 -9.23
CA ASP A 154 36.99 2.40 -9.29
C ASP A 154 37.22 3.93 -9.15
N CYS A 155 36.24 4.72 -8.68
CA CYS A 155 36.42 6.16 -8.45
C CYS A 155 36.87 6.47 -7.01
N ILE A 156 37.90 7.30 -6.85
CA ILE A 156 38.53 7.67 -5.57
C ILE A 156 38.15 9.11 -5.20
N ILE A 157 37.72 9.33 -3.94
CA ILE A 157 37.48 10.68 -3.41
C ILE A 157 38.83 11.34 -3.11
N ILE A 158 39.14 12.44 -3.79
CA ILE A 158 40.41 13.16 -3.67
C ILE A 158 40.28 14.43 -2.82
N GLY A 159 39.09 15.02 -2.75
CA GLY A 159 38.86 16.24 -1.99
C GLY A 159 37.47 16.31 -1.40
N ARG A 160 37.39 16.89 -0.20
CA ARG A 160 36.13 17.17 0.49
C ARG A 160 36.14 18.64 0.92
N ARG A 161 35.12 19.38 0.53
CA ARG A 161 34.92 20.77 0.96
C ARG A 161 33.53 20.94 1.53
N VAL A 162 33.45 21.23 2.82
CA VAL A 162 32.18 21.51 3.48
C VAL A 162 31.98 23.02 3.52
N LEU A 163 30.92 23.50 2.88
CA LEU A 163 30.49 24.89 2.90
C LEU A 163 29.20 24.97 3.70
N THR A 164 29.27 25.57 4.89
CA THR A 164 28.09 25.84 5.70
C THR A 164 27.57 27.24 5.39
N GLN A 165 26.32 27.33 4.91
CA GLN A 165 25.60 28.60 4.80
C GLN A 165 24.23 28.44 5.46
N GLN A 166 24.06 29.08 6.62
CA GLN A 166 22.81 29.08 7.40
C GLN A 166 22.24 27.66 7.63
N ALA A 167 21.00 27.39 7.21
CA ALA A 167 20.25 26.15 7.47
C ALA A 167 20.57 24.98 6.51
N HIS A 168 21.60 25.15 5.66
CA HIS A 168 22.02 24.17 4.67
C HIS A 168 23.51 23.88 4.80
N THR A 169 23.88 22.59 4.76
CA THR A 169 25.28 22.16 4.69
C THR A 169 25.55 21.63 3.29
N LEU A 170 26.36 22.34 2.52
CA LEU A 170 26.82 21.89 1.21
C LEU A 170 28.12 21.12 1.41
N GLU A 171 28.20 19.93 0.83
CA GLU A 171 29.42 19.12 0.83
C GLU A 171 29.83 18.84 -0.62
N GLU A 172 30.89 19.50 -1.09
CA GLU A 172 31.48 19.25 -2.40
C GLU A 172 32.54 18.16 -2.28
N LEU A 173 32.34 17.09 -3.03
CA LEU A 173 33.27 15.97 -3.17
C LEU A 173 33.93 16.02 -4.55
N LEU A 174 35.25 16.07 -4.56
CA LEU A 174 36.07 15.95 -5.77
C LEU A 174 36.45 14.48 -5.93
N ILE A 175 36.01 13.88 -7.03
CA ILE A 175 36.12 12.46 -7.29
C ILE A 175 36.95 12.26 -8.55
N SER A 176 37.94 11.37 -8.49
CA SER A 176 38.74 10.96 -9.63
C SER A 176 38.30 9.59 -10.09
N CYS A 177 38.04 9.44 -11.39
CA CYS A 177 37.71 8.16 -11.99
C CYS A 177 38.90 7.57 -12.77
N PRO A 178 38.91 6.26 -13.07
CA PRO A 178 40.03 5.56 -13.69
C PRO A 178 40.41 6.09 -15.07
N SER A 179 39.47 6.75 -15.73
CA SER A 179 39.67 7.42 -17.02
C SER A 179 40.50 8.71 -16.93
N GLY A 180 41.03 9.06 -15.75
CA GLY A 180 41.82 10.28 -15.52
C GLY A 180 41.01 11.58 -15.49
N LYS A 181 39.67 11.49 -15.39
CA LYS A 181 38.76 12.65 -15.32
C LYS A 181 38.35 12.89 -13.87
N TYR A 182 38.25 14.17 -13.50
CA TYR A 182 37.79 14.62 -12.19
C TYR A 182 36.34 15.12 -12.30
N HIS A 183 35.51 14.73 -11.34
CA HIS A 183 34.12 15.16 -11.22
C HIS A 183 33.90 15.82 -9.85
N THR A 184 33.18 16.94 -9.83
CA THR A 184 32.74 17.57 -8.59
C THR A 184 31.28 17.16 -8.32
N VAL A 185 31.05 16.48 -7.22
CA VAL A 185 29.73 16.09 -6.73
C VAL A 185 29.36 17.01 -5.58
N THR A 186 28.33 17.82 -5.77
CA THR A 186 27.83 18.70 -4.70
C THR A 186 26.68 18.00 -3.98
N VAL A 187 26.92 17.59 -2.74
CA VAL A 187 25.91 17.02 -1.85
C VAL A 187 25.24 18.14 -1.07
N LEU A 188 23.99 18.42 -1.42
CA LEU A 188 23.12 19.34 -0.68
C LEU A 188 22.51 18.61 0.52
N HIS A 189 22.99 18.90 1.74
CA HIS A 189 22.24 18.55 2.94
C HIS A 189 21.19 19.63 3.18
N CYS A 190 19.99 19.41 2.64
CA CYS A 190 18.84 20.19 3.03
C CYS A 190 18.22 19.56 4.28
N GLN A 191 18.26 20.28 5.40
CA GLN A 191 17.40 19.97 6.55
C GLN A 191 15.97 20.27 6.13
N ALA A 192 15.29 19.33 5.47
CA ALA A 192 13.87 19.51 5.25
C ALA A 192 13.21 19.51 6.63
N LYS A 193 12.63 20.66 7.01
CA LYS A 193 11.61 20.69 8.05
C LYS A 193 10.49 19.80 7.56
N SER A 194 10.50 18.54 8.00
CA SER A 194 9.41 17.63 7.72
C SER A 194 8.16 18.19 8.39
N THR A 195 7.32 18.89 7.63
CA THR A 195 5.89 18.94 7.94
C THR A 195 5.33 17.57 7.59
N SER A 196 5.77 16.55 8.33
CA SER A 196 5.23 15.20 8.26
C SER A 196 3.81 15.30 8.79
N ALA A 197 2.84 15.39 7.87
CA ALA A 197 1.47 15.07 8.20
C ALA A 197 1.47 13.61 8.67
N LYS A 198 1.55 13.40 10.00
CA LYS A 198 1.54 12.08 10.65
C LYS A 198 0.51 11.21 9.93
N GLN A 199 0.96 10.18 9.23
CA GLN A 199 0.05 9.19 8.63
C GLN A 199 -0.71 8.55 9.79
N LYS A 200 -1.95 8.98 10.01
CA LYS A 200 -2.77 8.53 11.12
C LYS A 200 -3.38 7.19 10.75
N PHE A 201 -2.81 6.11 11.27
CA PHE A 201 -3.47 4.81 11.28
C PHE A 201 -4.44 4.72 12.47
N THR A 202 -5.34 3.76 12.44
CA THR A 202 -6.24 3.49 13.58
C THR A 202 -6.37 2.00 13.77
N ILE A 203 -6.43 1.56 15.02
CA ILE A 203 -6.66 0.17 15.38
C ILE A 203 -8.06 0.08 16.00
N CYS A 204 -8.84 -0.88 15.56
CA CYS A 204 -10.18 -1.18 16.04
C CYS A 204 -10.23 -2.66 16.41
N ARG A 205 -11.01 -2.99 17.45
CA ARG A 205 -11.15 -4.37 17.93
C ARG A 205 -12.59 -4.83 17.78
N ILE A 206 -12.78 -6.09 17.42
CA ILE A 206 -14.08 -6.76 17.32
C ILE A 206 -13.99 -8.17 17.91
N PRO A 207 -15.11 -8.76 18.36
CA PRO A 207 -15.07 -10.13 18.88
C PRO A 207 -14.69 -11.11 17.77
N ARG A 208 -14.00 -12.18 18.15
CA ARG A 208 -13.55 -13.22 17.21
C ARG A 208 -14.75 -13.99 16.70
N SER A 209 -14.88 -14.15 15.37
CA SER A 209 -16.05 -14.81 14.78
C SER A 209 -16.07 -16.33 14.96
N ARG A 210 -14.92 -16.97 15.16
CA ARG A 210 -14.81 -18.42 15.37
C ARG A 210 -13.58 -18.78 16.19
N GLU A 211 -13.76 -19.65 17.17
CA GLU A 211 -12.67 -20.29 17.91
C GLU A 211 -12.23 -21.60 17.25
N VAL A 212 -11.00 -22.02 17.52
CA VAL A 212 -10.48 -23.31 17.04
C VAL A 212 -11.28 -24.43 17.72
N HIS A 213 -11.74 -25.43 16.95
CA HIS A 213 -12.60 -26.54 17.38
C HIS A 213 -14.04 -26.18 17.80
N GLN A 214 -14.49 -24.94 17.58
CA GLN A 214 -15.88 -24.57 17.83
C GLN A 214 -16.85 -25.31 16.89
N SER A 215 -18.02 -25.70 17.42
CA SER A 215 -19.10 -26.29 16.62
C SER A 215 -19.65 -25.31 15.59
N TRP A 216 -20.21 -25.83 14.49
CA TRP A 216 -20.70 -25.00 13.39
C TRP A 216 -21.79 -24.01 13.83
N SER A 217 -22.76 -24.46 14.62
CA SER A 217 -23.87 -23.63 15.11
C SER A 217 -23.38 -22.50 16.01
N SER A 218 -22.48 -22.80 16.94
CA SER A 218 -21.88 -21.79 17.81
C SER A 218 -21.04 -20.78 17.02
N SER A 219 -20.32 -21.22 15.97
CA SER A 219 -19.59 -20.32 15.07
C SER A 219 -20.50 -19.35 14.32
N VAL A 220 -21.71 -19.76 13.92
CA VAL A 220 -22.67 -18.84 13.30
C VAL A 220 -23.08 -17.75 14.29
N VAL A 221 -23.37 -18.10 15.54
CA VAL A 221 -23.74 -17.14 16.58
C VAL A 221 -22.62 -16.15 16.86
N SER A 222 -21.38 -16.60 17.04
CA SER A 222 -20.23 -15.71 17.25
C SER A 222 -19.92 -14.85 16.02
N THR A 223 -20.20 -15.36 14.81
CA THR A 223 -20.07 -14.56 13.57
C THR A 223 -21.15 -13.46 13.50
N LEU A 224 -22.38 -13.76 13.91
CA LEU A 224 -23.47 -12.77 13.98
C LEU A 224 -23.21 -11.71 15.07
N ASP A 225 -22.67 -12.12 16.22
CA ASP A 225 -22.22 -11.18 17.25
C ASP A 225 -21.10 -10.27 16.71
N ALA A 226 -20.09 -10.81 16.03
CA ALA A 226 -19.07 -10.01 15.36
C ALA A 226 -19.64 -9.08 14.27
N LEU A 227 -20.69 -9.52 13.56
CA LEU A 227 -21.38 -8.69 12.56
C LEU A 227 -22.02 -7.45 13.19
N ARG A 228 -22.58 -7.54 14.40
CA ARG A 228 -23.19 -6.39 15.08
C ARG A 228 -22.19 -5.28 15.39
N TYR A 229 -20.92 -5.64 15.60
CA TYR A 229 -19.84 -4.68 15.82
C TYR A 229 -19.21 -4.21 14.50
N SER A 230 -19.08 -5.11 13.52
CA SER A 230 -18.48 -4.77 12.22
C SER A 230 -19.35 -3.81 11.41
N LEU A 231 -20.68 -3.93 11.47
CA LEU A 231 -21.62 -3.07 10.73
C LEU A 231 -21.44 -1.59 11.07
N PRO A 232 -21.65 -1.12 12.31
CA PRO A 232 -21.49 0.29 12.64
C PRO A 232 -20.06 0.78 12.41
N LEU A 233 -19.06 -0.09 12.62
CA LEU A 233 -17.66 0.25 12.38
C LEU A 233 -17.39 0.55 10.89
N VAL A 234 -17.77 -0.37 10.00
CA VAL A 234 -17.57 -0.20 8.55
C VAL A 234 -18.42 0.94 7.99
N PHE A 235 -19.64 1.14 8.49
CA PHE A 235 -20.48 2.27 8.10
C PHE A 235 -19.95 3.63 8.55
N ARG A 236 -19.22 3.67 9.68
CA ARG A 236 -18.54 4.88 10.14
C ARG A 236 -17.28 5.16 9.34
N LEU A 237 -16.44 4.13 9.14
CA LEU A 237 -15.16 4.27 8.45
C LEU A 237 -15.30 4.45 6.93
N ARG A 238 -16.35 3.87 6.33
CA ARG A 238 -16.63 3.85 4.88
C ARG A 238 -15.35 3.62 4.05
N PRO A 239 -14.65 2.49 4.25
CA PRO A 239 -13.43 2.20 3.52
C PRO A 239 -13.68 2.10 2.01
N ASP A 240 -12.69 2.42 1.20
CA ASP A 240 -12.69 2.18 -0.25
C ASP A 240 -12.39 0.71 -0.56
N MET A 241 -11.59 0.07 0.31
CA MET A 241 -11.14 -1.31 0.15
C MET A 241 -11.03 -2.02 1.50
N VAL A 242 -11.41 -3.29 1.52
CA VAL A 242 -11.14 -4.24 2.61
C VAL A 242 -10.06 -5.22 2.13
N LEU A 243 -8.90 -5.20 2.80
CA LEU A 243 -7.84 -6.17 2.61
C LEU A 243 -7.89 -7.21 3.73
N CYS A 244 -8.00 -8.48 3.39
CA CYS A 244 -8.13 -9.54 4.37
C CYS A 244 -7.49 -10.85 3.91
N ASN A 245 -7.05 -11.65 4.88
CA ASN A 245 -6.51 -13.00 4.68
C ASN A 245 -6.91 -13.87 5.87
N GLY A 246 -7.64 -14.96 5.65
CA GLY A 246 -7.54 -16.15 6.52
C GLY A 246 -8.57 -16.38 7.63
N PRO A 247 -8.72 -15.53 8.69
CA PRO A 247 -9.54 -15.85 9.83
C PRO A 247 -11.02 -15.62 9.55
N GLY A 248 -11.89 -16.32 10.29
CA GLY A 248 -13.34 -16.15 10.19
C GLY A 248 -13.80 -14.71 10.44
N THR A 249 -13.02 -13.92 11.19
CA THR A 249 -13.25 -12.50 11.47
C THR A 249 -13.33 -11.61 10.21
N CYS A 250 -12.80 -12.06 9.08
CA CYS A 250 -12.91 -11.34 7.81
C CYS A 250 -14.34 -11.32 7.26
N ILE A 251 -15.13 -12.36 7.52
CA ILE A 251 -16.49 -12.52 7.00
C ILE A 251 -17.41 -11.36 7.41
N PRO A 252 -17.60 -11.05 8.72
CA PRO A 252 -18.51 -9.98 9.12
C PRO A 252 -18.10 -8.60 8.61
N LEU A 253 -16.80 -8.35 8.41
CA LEU A 253 -16.30 -7.08 7.86
C LEU A 253 -16.56 -6.98 6.36
N CYS A 254 -16.34 -8.06 5.61
CA CYS A 254 -16.66 -8.12 4.18
C CYS A 254 -18.17 -7.99 3.93
N VAL A 255 -18.99 -8.69 4.72
CA VAL A 255 -20.46 -8.58 4.66
C VAL A 255 -20.92 -7.15 4.92
N ALA A 256 -20.35 -6.47 5.92
CA ALA A 256 -20.66 -5.06 6.18
C ALA A 256 -20.27 -4.15 4.99
N GLY A 257 -19.14 -4.41 4.33
CA GLY A 257 -18.72 -3.69 3.12
C GLY A 257 -19.66 -3.93 1.92
N LEU A 258 -20.13 -5.16 1.73
CA LEU A 258 -21.15 -5.47 0.71
C LEU A 258 -22.45 -4.74 0.97
N LEU A 259 -22.88 -4.70 2.24
CA LEU A 259 -24.12 -4.02 2.64
C LEU A 259 -24.06 -2.52 2.32
N LEU A 260 -22.91 -1.86 2.50
CA LEU A 260 -22.72 -0.48 2.04
C LEU A 260 -22.95 -0.33 0.53
N GLY A 261 -22.49 -1.31 -0.27
CA GLY A 261 -22.70 -1.33 -1.71
C GLY A 261 -24.15 -1.60 -2.11
N ILE A 262 -24.80 -2.56 -1.45
CA ILE A 262 -26.19 -2.96 -1.71
C ILE A 262 -27.15 -1.81 -1.38
N LEU A 263 -26.90 -1.08 -0.30
CA LEU A 263 -27.65 0.12 0.09
C LEU A 263 -27.34 1.35 -0.79
N GLY A 264 -26.40 1.24 -1.74
CA GLY A 264 -26.03 2.33 -2.63
C GLY A 264 -25.24 3.46 -1.97
N ILE A 265 -24.71 3.25 -0.76
CA ILE A 265 -23.97 4.27 0.00
C ILE A 265 -22.56 4.42 -0.56
N LYS A 266 -21.82 3.31 -0.64
CA LYS A 266 -20.44 3.27 -1.15
C LYS A 266 -20.09 1.86 -1.55
N LYS A 267 -19.51 1.69 -2.75
CA LYS A 267 -18.94 0.41 -3.16
C LYS A 267 -17.59 0.23 -2.48
N VAL A 268 -17.44 -0.87 -1.76
CA VAL A 268 -16.21 -1.27 -1.08
C VAL A 268 -15.56 -2.40 -1.86
N LEU A 269 -14.30 -2.25 -2.25
CA LEU A 269 -13.54 -3.29 -2.91
C LEU A 269 -13.10 -4.35 -1.90
N ILE A 270 -13.39 -5.62 -2.16
CA ILE A 270 -13.01 -6.73 -1.31
C ILE A 270 -11.82 -7.44 -1.96
N VAL A 271 -10.67 -7.33 -1.29
CA VAL A 271 -9.43 -8.00 -1.66
C VAL A 271 -9.14 -9.08 -0.64
N TYR A 272 -9.20 -10.33 -1.09
CA TYR A 272 -8.90 -11.48 -0.27
C TYR A 272 -7.58 -12.10 -0.73
N ALA A 273 -6.65 -12.28 0.19
CA ALA A 273 -5.43 -13.05 -0.03
C ALA A 273 -5.50 -14.35 0.76
N GLU A 274 -5.44 -15.49 0.08
CA GLU A 274 -5.42 -16.78 0.75
C GLU A 274 -4.05 -17.04 1.41
N SER A 275 -4.10 -17.66 2.58
CA SER A 275 -2.90 -17.95 3.38
C SER A 275 -2.00 -18.99 2.71
N ILE A 276 -0.69 -18.85 2.93
CA ILE A 276 0.37 -19.74 2.43
C ILE A 276 0.18 -21.19 2.87
N CYS A 277 -0.43 -21.40 4.04
CA CYS A 277 -0.72 -22.73 4.58
C CYS A 277 -1.75 -23.51 3.73
N ARG A 278 -2.43 -22.86 2.79
CA ARG A 278 -3.43 -23.49 1.91
C ARG A 278 -2.81 -23.85 0.57
N VAL A 279 -2.26 -25.06 0.50
CA VAL A 279 -1.59 -25.58 -0.72
C VAL A 279 -2.58 -26.21 -1.70
N GLN A 280 -3.48 -27.06 -1.20
CA GLN A 280 -4.34 -27.91 -2.05
C GLN A 280 -5.78 -27.39 -2.20
N THR A 281 -6.32 -26.77 -1.15
CA THR A 281 -7.71 -26.30 -1.12
C THR A 281 -7.81 -24.96 -0.39
N LEU A 282 -8.75 -24.13 -0.84
CA LEU A 282 -9.09 -22.87 -0.18
C LEU A 282 -9.58 -23.11 1.25
N SER A 283 -9.30 -22.16 2.12
CA SER A 283 -9.87 -22.13 3.46
C SER A 283 -11.40 -22.00 3.40
N LEU A 284 -12.09 -22.30 4.50
CA LEU A 284 -13.54 -22.08 4.56
C LEU A 284 -13.89 -20.61 4.28
N THR A 285 -13.15 -19.68 4.89
CA THR A 285 -13.25 -18.24 4.63
C THR A 285 -13.03 -17.93 3.15
N GLY A 286 -11.97 -18.48 2.55
CA GLY A 286 -11.66 -18.33 1.14
C GLY A 286 -12.78 -18.85 0.23
N LYS A 287 -13.37 -20.00 0.53
CA LYS A 287 -14.52 -20.54 -0.22
C LYS A 287 -15.74 -19.63 -0.17
N ILE A 288 -16.02 -19.03 1.00
CA ILE A 288 -17.15 -18.11 1.19
C ILE A 288 -16.90 -16.79 0.43
N LEU A 289 -15.69 -16.25 0.51
CA LEU A 289 -15.36 -14.97 -0.11
C LEU A 289 -15.04 -15.08 -1.61
N TYR A 290 -14.66 -16.26 -2.12
CA TYR A 290 -14.30 -16.46 -3.51
C TYR A 290 -15.32 -15.92 -4.53
N PRO A 291 -16.64 -16.20 -4.43
CA PRO A 291 -17.61 -15.61 -5.37
C PRO A 291 -17.79 -14.10 -5.19
N VAL A 292 -17.56 -13.59 -3.98
CA VAL A 292 -17.91 -12.24 -3.54
C VAL A 292 -16.77 -11.23 -3.69
N SER A 293 -15.52 -11.67 -3.56
CA SER A 293 -14.33 -10.80 -3.59
C SER A 293 -14.11 -10.22 -4.98
N ASP A 294 -13.70 -8.97 -5.08
CA ASP A 294 -13.33 -8.36 -6.35
C ASP A 294 -11.97 -8.87 -6.84
N TYR A 295 -11.00 -8.97 -5.93
CA TYR A 295 -9.70 -9.57 -6.17
C TYR A 295 -9.45 -10.72 -5.20
N PHE A 296 -9.08 -11.88 -5.74
CA PHE A 296 -8.80 -13.07 -4.96
C PHE A 296 -7.38 -13.54 -5.26
N PHE A 297 -6.47 -13.44 -4.30
CA PHE A 297 -5.08 -13.81 -4.46
C PHE A 297 -4.78 -15.18 -3.87
N VAL A 298 -3.97 -15.97 -4.57
CA VAL A 298 -3.47 -17.28 -4.12
C VAL A 298 -1.95 -17.32 -4.23
N GLN A 299 -1.31 -18.07 -3.33
CA GLN A 299 0.14 -18.21 -3.28
C GLN A 299 0.66 -19.48 -3.98
N TRP A 300 -0.24 -20.37 -4.41
CA TRP A 300 0.09 -21.64 -5.05
C TRP A 300 -0.52 -21.72 -6.45
N SER A 301 0.28 -22.11 -7.44
CA SER A 301 -0.17 -22.25 -8.83
C SER A 301 -1.28 -23.30 -8.98
N SER A 302 -1.20 -24.41 -8.25
CA SER A 302 -2.24 -25.45 -8.23
C SER A 302 -3.61 -24.93 -7.83
N LEU A 303 -3.67 -23.92 -6.95
CA LEU A 303 -4.94 -23.26 -6.60
C LEU A 303 -5.44 -22.38 -7.74
N ARG A 304 -4.55 -21.66 -8.43
CA ARG A 304 -4.92 -20.84 -9.60
C ARG A 304 -5.62 -21.68 -10.65
N ASP A 305 -5.06 -22.84 -10.96
CA ASP A 305 -5.59 -23.72 -12.01
C ASP A 305 -6.95 -24.32 -11.62
N LYS A 306 -7.19 -24.55 -10.32
CA LYS A 306 -8.49 -25.01 -9.79
C LYS A 306 -9.53 -23.90 -9.65
N TYR A 307 -9.08 -22.66 -9.46
CA TYR A 307 -9.92 -21.51 -9.16
C TYR A 307 -9.61 -20.36 -10.14
N PRO A 308 -10.23 -20.33 -11.33
CA PRO A 308 -9.83 -19.43 -12.43
C PRO A 308 -10.05 -17.94 -12.15
N LYS A 309 -10.86 -17.56 -11.15
CA LYS A 309 -11.00 -16.17 -10.70
C LYS A 309 -9.80 -15.69 -9.89
N SER A 310 -8.99 -16.62 -9.38
CA SER A 310 -7.87 -16.28 -8.52
C SER A 310 -6.64 -15.81 -9.30
N ILE A 311 -5.88 -14.91 -8.68
CA ILE A 311 -4.65 -14.34 -9.20
C ILE A 311 -3.49 -14.92 -8.40
N PHE A 312 -2.52 -15.51 -9.09
CA PHE A 312 -1.33 -16.06 -8.46
C PHE A 312 -0.32 -14.95 -8.16
N LEU A 313 0.03 -14.77 -6.88
CA LEU A 313 1.05 -13.80 -6.44
C LEU A 313 2.43 -14.42 -6.24
N GLY A 314 2.52 -15.75 -6.16
CA GLY A 314 3.72 -16.42 -5.67
C GLY A 314 3.81 -16.41 -4.14
N ARG A 315 5.00 -16.74 -3.63
CA ARG A 315 5.25 -16.84 -2.19
C ARG A 315 5.53 -15.45 -1.62
N MET A 316 4.75 -15.04 -0.63
CA MET A 316 4.83 -13.69 -0.04
C MET A 316 5.64 -13.62 1.26
N VAL A 317 6.09 -14.76 1.79
CA VAL A 317 6.85 -14.92 3.04
C VAL A 317 7.97 -15.94 2.84
#